data_AF-A0A919DQT3-F1
#
_entry.id   AF-A0A919DQT3-F1
#
_cell.length_a   1.000
_cell.length_b   1.000
_cell.length_c   1.000
_cell.angle_alpha   90.00
_cell.angle_beta   90.00
_cell.angle_gamma   90.00
#
_symmetry.space_group_name_H-M   'P 1'
#
loop_
_entity.id
_entity.type
_entity.pdbx_description
1 polymer ?
#
loop_
_entity_poly.entity_id
_entity_poly.type
_entity_poly.pdbx_seq_one_letter_code
_entity_poly.pdbx_strand_id
1 'polypeptide(L)'
;MRDLPAPSSTGVRIAGDRYQWLAAWQGCVAAVRDAALRASNPVVAVGAEVDDAGNLDDVVLYRQVPPHTYMQVKYAADSSTPVNGDYLLKLSDRGGPSILRKMAQAWEKLTEGGTPVDLEASP
;
A
#
# COMPACT_ATOMS: atom_id res chain seq x y z
N MET A 1 3.48 22.18 -24.60
CA MET A 1 4.20 20.96 -24.17
C MET A 1 3.90 19.92 -25.25
N ARG A 2 4.90 19.23 -25.82
CA ARG A 2 4.59 18.14 -26.78
C ARG A 2 3.86 17.04 -26.02
N ASP A 3 2.77 16.53 -26.59
CA ASP A 3 2.10 15.35 -26.05
C ASP A 3 3.09 14.20 -26.03
N LEU A 4 3.42 13.73 -24.82
CA LEU A 4 4.18 12.51 -24.65
C LEU A 4 3.28 11.33 -25.08
N PRO A 5 3.85 10.29 -25.71
CA PRO A 5 3.08 9.10 -26.03
C PRO A 5 2.49 8.50 -24.76
N ALA A 6 1.24 8.01 -24.85
CA ALA A 6 0.57 7.38 -23.72
C ALA A 6 1.40 6.18 -23.21
N PRO A 7 1.48 5.97 -21.88
CA PRO A 7 2.18 4.82 -21.33
C PRO A 7 1.59 3.50 -21.85
N SER A 8 2.44 2.56 -22.25
CA SER A 8 1.99 1.20 -22.55
C SER A 8 1.56 0.47 -21.27
N SER A 9 0.60 -0.45 -21.35
CA SER A 9 0.16 -1.25 -20.21
C SER A 9 1.30 -1.97 -19.48
N THR A 10 2.30 -2.45 -20.22
CA THR A 10 3.49 -3.08 -19.66
C THR A 10 4.38 -2.07 -18.92
N GLY A 11 4.55 -0.87 -19.48
CA GLY A 11 5.28 0.21 -18.83
C GLY A 11 4.62 0.65 -17.52
N VAL A 12 3.29 0.80 -17.52
CA VAL A 12 2.50 1.12 -16.32
C VAL A 12 2.73 0.08 -15.23
N ARG A 13 2.64 -1.21 -15.56
CA ARG A 13 2.86 -2.29 -14.60
C ARG A 13 4.26 -2.26 -14.01
N ILE A 14 5.30 -2.18 -14.85
CA ILE A 14 6.70 -2.13 -14.38
C ILE A 14 6.94 -0.94 -13.45
N ALA A 15 6.37 0.22 -13.78
CA ALA A 15 6.50 1.42 -12.97
C ALA A 15 5.79 1.27 -11.61
N GLY A 16 4.60 0.69 -11.60
CA GLY A 16 3.87 0.32 -10.38
C GLY A 16 4.66 -0.65 -9.49
N ASP A 17 5.16 -1.75 -10.07
CA ASP A 17 5.96 -2.76 -9.35
C ASP A 17 7.20 -2.09 -8.71
N ARG A 18 7.90 -1.21 -9.46
CA ARG A 18 9.06 -0.47 -8.94
C ARG A 18 8.69 0.47 -7.80
N TYR A 19 7.53 1.12 -7.88
CA TYR A 19 7.07 2.02 -6.83
C TYR A 19 6.74 1.27 -5.54
N GLN A 20 6.11 0.10 -5.66
CA GLN A 20 5.88 -0.78 -4.51
C GLN A 20 7.19 -1.26 -3.86
N TRP A 21 8.18 -1.65 -4.66
CA TRP A 21 9.51 -1.99 -4.13
C TRP A 21 10.21 -0.81 -3.47
N LEU A 22 9.98 0.42 -3.94
CA LEU A 22 10.47 1.62 -3.27
C LEU A 22 9.83 1.79 -1.90
N ALA A 23 8.52 1.59 -1.78
CA ALA A 23 7.82 1.63 -0.49
C ALA A 23 8.33 0.55 0.48
N ALA A 24 8.55 -0.68 -0.02
CA ALA A 24 9.18 -1.74 0.78
C ALA A 24 10.59 -1.35 1.24
N TRP A 25 11.40 -0.76 0.35
CA TRP A 25 12.74 -0.27 0.69
C TRP A 25 12.69 0.83 1.76
N GLN A 26 11.75 1.77 1.67
CA GLN A 26 11.55 2.79 2.71
C GLN A 26 11.21 2.15 4.06
N GLY A 27 10.40 1.08 4.07
CA GLY A 27 10.16 0.25 5.25
C GLY A 27 11.44 -0.32 5.86
N CYS A 28 12.32 -0.87 5.03
CA CYS A 28 13.60 -1.42 5.47
C CYS A 28 14.51 -0.34 6.08
N VAL A 29 14.55 0.84 5.46
CA VAL A 29 15.28 2.00 6.00
C VAL A 29 14.69 2.44 7.35
N ALA A 30 13.35 2.42 7.48
CA ALA A 30 12.69 2.72 8.75
C ALA A 30 13.05 1.70 9.83
N ALA A 31 13.11 0.40 9.52
CA ALA A 31 13.53 -0.63 10.47
C ALA A 31 14.96 -0.41 10.97
N VAL A 32 15.91 -0.14 10.07
CA VAL A 32 17.31 0.16 10.43
C VAL A 32 17.39 1.42 11.28
N ARG A 33 16.67 2.48 10.92
CA ARG A 33 16.63 3.74 11.67
C ARG A 33 16.05 3.53 13.07
N ASP A 34 14.91 2.86 13.17
CA ASP A 34 14.21 2.63 14.44
C ASP A 34 15.09 1.80 15.39
N ALA A 35 15.82 0.80 14.86
CA ALA A 35 16.81 0.04 15.63
C ALA A 35 17.97 0.93 16.11
N ALA A 36 18.53 1.77 15.24
CA ALA A 36 19.63 2.69 15.59
C ALA A 36 19.23 3.71 16.66
N LEU A 37 17.99 4.21 16.59
CA LEU A 37 17.45 5.19 17.53
C LEU A 37 16.82 4.56 18.78
N ARG A 38 16.75 3.23 18.86
CA ARG A 38 16.05 2.49 19.93
C ARG A 38 14.62 3.00 20.12
N ALA A 39 13.88 3.10 19.01
CA ALA A 39 12.48 3.49 19.04
C ALA A 39 11.68 2.59 20.00
N SER A 40 10.67 3.14 20.67
CA SER A 40 9.88 2.42 21.67
C SER A 40 9.05 1.25 21.09
N ASN A 41 8.68 1.33 19.81
CA ASN A 41 8.00 0.27 19.08
C ASN A 41 8.55 0.17 17.64
N PRO A 42 9.75 -0.40 17.46
CA PRO A 42 10.45 -0.37 16.18
C PRO A 42 9.75 -1.25 15.14
N VAL A 43 9.94 -0.93 13.85
CA VAL A 43 9.69 -1.89 12.77
C VAL A 43 10.73 -3.00 12.86
N VAL A 44 10.27 -4.26 12.86
CA VAL A 44 11.11 -5.46 13.02
C VAL A 44 11.15 -6.32 11.75
N ALA A 45 10.17 -6.19 10.86
CA ALA A 45 10.15 -6.86 9.57
C ALA A 45 9.33 -6.06 8.54
N VAL A 46 9.63 -6.30 7.27
CA VAL A 46 8.89 -5.74 6.13
C VAL A 46 8.43 -6.89 5.25
N GLY A 47 7.13 -6.99 5.03
CA GLY A 47 6.52 -7.88 4.05
C GLY A 47 6.22 -7.12 2.75
N ALA A 48 6.34 -7.80 1.62
CA ALA A 48 5.87 -7.30 0.32
C ALA A 48 5.14 -8.45 -0.38
N GLU A 49 3.97 -8.16 -0.96
CA GLU A 49 3.09 -9.18 -1.56
C GLU A 49 2.79 -10.33 -0.58
N VAL A 50 2.36 -9.99 0.64
CA VAL A 50 2.13 -11.00 1.68
C VAL A 50 0.80 -11.71 1.41
N ASP A 51 0.86 -13.03 1.17
CA ASP A 51 -0.32 -13.86 1.03
C ASP A 51 -1.19 -13.85 2.30
N ASP A 52 -2.51 -13.89 2.12
CA ASP A 52 -3.53 -13.97 3.19
C ASP A 52 -3.53 -12.83 4.24
N ALA A 53 -2.83 -11.72 4.01
CA ALA A 53 -2.76 -10.59 4.94
C ALA A 53 -3.96 -9.60 4.88
N GLY A 54 -5.03 -9.92 4.14
CA GLY A 54 -6.26 -9.11 4.11
C GLY A 54 -6.58 -8.39 2.80
N ASN A 55 -5.84 -8.66 1.70
CA ASN A 55 -5.99 -8.06 0.36
C ASN A 55 -5.56 -6.59 0.24
N LEU A 56 -4.80 -6.08 1.21
CA LEU A 56 -4.32 -4.70 1.25
C LEU A 56 -2.78 -4.61 1.29
N ASP A 57 -2.11 -5.70 0.95
CA ASP A 57 -0.76 -6.02 1.46
C ASP A 57 0.31 -5.91 0.39
N ASP A 58 0.27 -4.81 -0.37
CA ASP A 58 1.33 -4.52 -1.32
C ASP A 58 2.66 -4.39 -0.53
N VAL A 59 2.62 -3.74 0.64
CA VAL A 59 3.71 -3.70 1.64
C VAL A 59 3.16 -3.71 3.08
N VAL A 60 3.80 -4.44 3.99
CA VAL A 60 3.44 -4.47 5.42
C VAL A 60 4.66 -4.13 6.28
N LEU A 61 4.51 -3.22 7.24
CA LEU A 61 5.50 -2.95 8.29
C LEU A 61 5.08 -3.63 9.59
N TYR A 62 5.78 -4.70 9.93
CA TYR A 62 5.59 -5.39 11.20
C TYR A 62 6.35 -4.65 12.29
N ARG A 63 5.63 -4.22 13.31
CA ARG A 63 6.18 -3.61 14.53
C ARG A 63 6.34 -4.65 15.64
N GLN A 64 7.20 -4.35 16.60
CA GLN A 64 7.42 -5.22 17.75
C GLN A 64 6.12 -5.51 18.53
N VAL A 65 5.25 -4.51 18.64
CA VAL A 65 3.88 -4.64 19.15
C VAL A 65 2.94 -3.97 18.14
N PRO A 66 1.71 -4.49 17.90
CA PRO A 66 0.72 -3.78 17.10
C PRO A 66 0.53 -2.31 17.54
N PRO A 67 0.13 -1.41 16.62
CA PRO A 67 -0.34 -1.71 15.28
C PRO A 67 0.78 -2.03 14.28
N HIS A 68 0.50 -2.98 13.38
CA HIS A 68 1.25 -3.12 12.14
C HIS A 68 0.67 -2.16 11.11
N THR A 69 1.50 -1.73 10.16
CA THR A 69 1.07 -0.83 9.08
C THR A 69 0.89 -1.64 7.80
N TYR A 70 -0.30 -1.60 7.21
CA TYR A 70 -0.64 -2.27 5.96
C TYR A 70 -0.83 -1.21 4.88
N MET A 71 0.01 -1.25 3.84
CA MET A 71 0.03 -0.27 2.77
C MET A 71 -0.54 -0.85 1.47
N GLN A 72 -1.57 -0.21 0.95
CA GLN A 72 -1.97 -0.34 -0.44
C GLN A 72 -1.25 0.68 -1.30
N VAL A 73 -0.46 0.20 -2.25
CA VAL A 73 0.25 1.00 -3.22
C VAL A 73 -0.61 1.17 -4.47
N LYS A 74 -0.71 2.40 -4.95
CA LYS A 74 -1.28 2.72 -6.26
C LYS A 74 -0.28 3.57 -7.00
N TYR A 75 -0.24 3.44 -8.32
CA TYR A 75 0.67 4.19 -9.17
C TYR A 75 -0.11 4.83 -10.31
N ALA A 76 -0.01 6.15 -10.43
CA ALA A 76 -0.56 6.90 -11.56
C ALA A 76 0.50 7.03 -12.66
N ALA A 77 0.31 6.33 -13.77
CA ALA A 77 1.23 6.41 -14.91
C ALA A 77 1.06 7.69 -15.74
N ASP A 78 -0.04 8.40 -15.56
CA ASP A 78 -0.29 9.72 -16.11
C ASP A 78 -1.13 10.56 -15.11
N SER A 79 -1.32 11.83 -15.42
CA SER A 79 -2.12 12.76 -14.61
C SER A 79 -3.53 12.95 -15.15
N SER A 80 -4.05 12.02 -15.98
CA SER A 80 -5.36 12.18 -16.63
C SER A 80 -6.53 12.00 -15.68
N THR A 81 -6.33 11.24 -14.59
CA THR A 81 -7.36 10.94 -13.60
C THR A 81 -6.90 11.38 -12.21
N PRO A 82 -7.58 12.35 -11.57
CA PRO A 82 -7.24 12.77 -10.21
C PRO A 82 -7.63 11.69 -9.18
N VAL A 83 -6.82 11.54 -8.13
CA VAL A 83 -7.19 10.75 -6.96
C VAL A 83 -8.20 11.56 -6.13
N ASN A 84 -9.46 11.16 -6.19
CA ASN A 84 -10.57 11.82 -5.49
C ASN A 84 -11.60 10.79 -4.97
N GLY A 85 -12.72 11.28 -4.41
CA GLY A 85 -13.78 10.41 -3.91
C GLY A 85 -14.33 9.45 -4.97
N ASP A 86 -14.55 9.93 -6.20
CA ASP A 86 -15.03 9.10 -7.31
C ASP A 86 -14.02 8.00 -7.64
N TYR A 87 -12.73 8.31 -7.69
CA TYR A 87 -11.66 7.33 -7.89
C TYR A 87 -11.67 6.24 -6.81
N LEU A 88 -11.83 6.63 -5.54
CA LEU A 88 -11.82 5.70 -4.40
C LEU A 88 -13.09 4.83 -4.32
N LEU A 89 -14.23 5.34 -4.80
CA LEU A 89 -15.53 4.67 -4.78
C LEU A 89 -15.83 3.91 -6.08
N LYS A 90 -15.11 4.20 -7.17
CA LYS A 90 -15.27 3.50 -8.45
C LYS A 90 -15.03 2.00 -8.25
N LEU A 91 -15.95 1.18 -8.75
CA LEU A 91 -15.77 -0.27 -8.82
C LEU A 91 -14.56 -0.58 -9.70
N SER A 92 -13.86 -1.67 -9.39
CA SER A 92 -12.76 -2.11 -10.26
C SER A 92 -13.29 -2.42 -11.67
N ASP A 93 -12.46 -2.24 -12.69
CA ASP A 93 -12.87 -2.46 -14.08
C ASP A 93 -13.30 -3.92 -14.38
N ARG A 94 -13.03 -4.86 -13.46
CA ARG A 94 -13.50 -6.26 -13.52
C ARG A 94 -14.76 -6.52 -12.68
N GLY A 95 -15.45 -5.48 -12.21
CA GLY A 95 -16.68 -5.59 -11.39
C GLY A 95 -16.45 -5.90 -9.90
N GLY A 96 -15.20 -6.02 -9.46
CA GLY A 96 -14.83 -6.18 -8.05
C GLY A 96 -14.96 -4.90 -7.21
N PRO A 97 -14.75 -4.98 -5.88
CA PRO A 97 -14.94 -3.88 -4.94
C PRO A 97 -14.03 -2.68 -5.26
N SER A 98 -14.50 -1.48 -4.89
CA SER A 98 -13.73 -0.25 -4.96
C SER A 98 -12.54 -0.27 -3.98
N ILE A 99 -11.58 0.64 -4.18
CA ILE A 99 -10.39 0.76 -3.31
C ILE A 99 -10.82 0.98 -1.87
N LEU A 100 -11.74 1.94 -1.64
CA LEU A 100 -12.22 2.22 -0.30
C LEU A 100 -12.91 1.01 0.35
N ARG A 101 -13.69 0.26 -0.44
CA ARG A 101 -14.35 -0.95 0.07
C ARG A 101 -13.35 -2.06 0.40
N LYS A 102 -12.26 -2.20 -0.38
CA LYS A 102 -11.17 -3.13 -0.04
C LYS A 102 -10.48 -2.74 1.25
N MET A 103 -10.17 -1.44 1.43
CA MET A 103 -9.60 -0.93 2.68
C MET A 103 -10.50 -1.18 3.88
N ALA A 104 -11.81 -0.91 3.75
CA ALA A 104 -12.77 -1.18 4.82
C ALA A 104 -12.86 -2.68 5.17
N GLN A 105 -12.92 -3.55 4.15
CA GLN A 105 -12.95 -5.00 4.36
C GLN A 105 -11.66 -5.54 4.99
N ALA A 106 -10.50 -5.00 4.60
CA ALA A 106 -9.23 -5.35 5.21
C ALA A 106 -9.20 -4.92 6.68
N TRP A 107 -9.63 -3.69 6.98
CA TRP A 107 -9.73 -3.18 8.35
C TRP A 107 -10.60 -4.08 9.23
N GLU A 108 -11.82 -4.42 8.76
CA GLU A 108 -12.74 -5.29 9.48
C GLU A 108 -12.06 -6.61 9.84
N LYS A 109 -11.52 -7.32 8.84
CA LYS A 109 -10.84 -8.61 9.03
C LYS A 109 -9.65 -8.53 9.98
N LEU A 110 -8.80 -7.52 9.80
CA LEU A 110 -7.58 -7.37 10.59
C LEU A 110 -7.86 -6.99 12.05
N THR A 111 -9.02 -6.38 12.32
CA THR A 111 -9.43 -5.95 13.66
C THR A 111 -10.42 -6.91 14.34
N GLU A 112 -10.84 -8.00 13.69
CA GLU A 112 -11.77 -9.01 14.24
C GLU A 112 -11.32 -9.52 15.62
N GLY A 113 -10.01 -9.68 15.83
CA GLY A 113 -9.41 -10.12 17.10
C GLY A 113 -9.18 -9.01 18.14
N GLY A 114 -9.68 -7.78 17.91
CA GLY A 114 -9.43 -6.61 18.76
C GLY A 114 -8.02 -6.04 18.67
N THR A 115 -7.23 -6.48 17.68
CA THR A 115 -5.87 -5.97 17.44
C THR A 115 -5.96 -4.65 16.66
N PRO A 116 -5.35 -3.55 17.14
CA PRO A 116 -5.32 -2.31 16.38
C PRO A 116 -4.44 -2.46 15.13
N VAL A 117 -4.83 -1.80 14.03
CA VAL A 117 -4.07 -1.75 12.78
C VAL A 117 -4.03 -0.35 12.22
N ASP A 118 -2.92 -0.04 11.54
CA ASP A 118 -2.78 1.17 10.75
C ASP A 118 -2.91 0.82 9.26
N LEU A 119 -3.84 1.47 8.57
CA LEU A 119 -4.00 1.34 7.12
C LEU A 119 -3.51 2.60 6.42
N GLU A 120 -2.71 2.41 5.38
CA GLU A 120 -2.16 3.50 4.58
C GLU A 120 -2.40 3.26 3.09
N ALA A 121 -2.68 4.33 2.35
CA ALA A 121 -2.69 4.32 0.89
C ALA A 121 -1.53 5.19 0.41
N SER A 122 -0.60 4.59 -0.33
CA SER A 122 0.53 5.29 -0.93
C SER A 122 0.23 5.55 -2.42
N PRO A 123 -0.05 6.81 -2.81
CA PRO A 123 -0.33 7.19 -4.20
C PRO A 123 0.93 7.36 -5.04
#